data_AF-A0A3S2VSL2-F1
#
_entry.id   AF-A0A3S2VSL2-F1
#
_cell.length_a   1.000
_cell.length_b   1.000
_cell.length_c   1.000
_cell.angle_alpha   90.00
_cell.angle_beta   90.00
_cell.angle_gamma   90.00
#
_symmetry.space_group_name_H-M   'P 1'
#
loop_
_entity.id
_entity.type
_entity.pdbx_description
1 polymer ?
#
loop_
_entity_poly.entity_id
_entity_poly.type
_entity_poly.pdbx_seq_one_letter_code
_entity_poly.pdbx_strand_id
1 'polypeptide(L)'
;MPGNNTETNIRLAPCAVDALKTLTSRRETSRDATIRQLLAEHVQRQEQQRYPEDRLTHISTVLRYPPPPLWRGAPREDVPVRVRAPAALLERARAMSLRLPGQYQRAHRDYQARLLTDAVTTAIAVAQPFTDDFLNGLMPVLRHGAALGLWRLAVAASSTRPELEVLTRAEQILKATRRRNFEETHILRVAALLESDVAWHSQERFRTAEALARGYLTGRRAKKWEDVLASQDARWGREYQGWLRRELTAPTRRRYAMPGYDWTGRGGSAVWRAEHQLQMDYFEQWLVERTDPGSGRIDAVAARDPNWLLRIPTDWRAHFTPAGAAGEPYQAWAAEGRLLAFPCRARRGLVFWPLLSCADVPVGRPVPGFEAAATAAASLRPEQITGFIEALLIDWNHRTAHDPDEFDDPDVGLRLPVAKARRFGLLTSQEEHRLMSCARESTLRSMDAYIEWAVFGGADSGWVERMKQARCDGDATAFMRVTRAHTKKGKGKPFSITRATWRWPGRSVAAELASGRRLPDVVQWLATESHRQRGLALEQAMERTWRNTVDRFGFRLWEV
;
A
#
# COMPACT_ATOMS: atom_id res chain seq x y z
N MET A 1 -31.45 -29.10 -9.69
CA MET A 1 -31.33 -27.77 -9.08
C MET A 1 -30.57 -26.85 -10.04
N PRO A 2 -31.21 -25.87 -10.71
CA PRO A 2 -30.47 -24.91 -11.52
C PRO A 2 -29.61 -24.06 -10.58
N GLY A 3 -28.30 -24.35 -10.56
CA GLY A 3 -27.34 -23.69 -9.68
C GLY A 3 -27.33 -22.18 -9.89
N ASN A 4 -27.32 -21.44 -8.79
CA ASN A 4 -27.36 -19.98 -8.74
C ASN A 4 -26.10 -19.41 -9.41
N ASN A 5 -26.15 -19.21 -10.73
CA ASN A 5 -25.03 -18.68 -11.50
C ASN A 5 -24.90 -17.19 -11.23
N THR A 6 -23.69 -16.76 -10.88
CA THR A 6 -23.36 -15.34 -10.73
C THR A 6 -22.84 -14.82 -12.05
N GLU A 7 -23.08 -13.55 -12.30
CA GLU A 7 -22.69 -12.89 -13.53
C GLU A 7 -21.64 -11.82 -13.26
N THR A 8 -20.61 -11.79 -14.11
CA THR A 8 -19.54 -10.81 -14.04
C THR A 8 -19.01 -10.50 -15.44
N ASN A 9 -18.24 -9.41 -15.58
CA ASN A 9 -17.65 -9.01 -16.85
C ASN A 9 -16.12 -9.06 -16.74
N ILE A 10 -15.49 -9.66 -17.74
CA ILE A 10 -14.05 -9.65 -17.95
C ILE A 10 -13.73 -8.94 -19.27
N ARG A 11 -12.45 -8.67 -19.53
CA ARG A 11 -12.01 -8.08 -20.80
C ARG A 11 -10.92 -8.95 -21.41
N LEU A 12 -11.14 -9.44 -22.63
CA LEU A 12 -10.21 -10.32 -23.33
C LEU A 12 -9.61 -9.62 -24.54
N ALA A 13 -8.38 -9.96 -24.92
CA ALA A 13 -7.83 -9.53 -26.19
C ALA A 13 -8.65 -10.13 -27.36
N PRO A 14 -8.75 -9.45 -28.52
CA PRO A 14 -9.50 -9.96 -29.68
C PRO A 14 -9.09 -11.38 -30.08
N CYS A 15 -7.79 -11.67 -30.11
CA CYS A 15 -7.26 -13.01 -30.42
C CYS A 15 -7.74 -14.10 -29.44
N ALA A 16 -7.89 -13.77 -28.15
CA ALA A 16 -8.43 -14.70 -27.15
C ALA A 16 -9.94 -14.92 -27.34
N VAL A 17 -10.67 -13.90 -27.78
CA VAL A 17 -12.10 -14.02 -28.14
C VAL A 17 -12.27 -14.91 -29.37
N ASP A 18 -11.42 -14.77 -30.38
CA ASP A 18 -11.49 -15.60 -31.58
C ASP A 18 -11.11 -17.06 -31.27
N ALA A 19 -10.11 -17.29 -30.42
CA ALA A 19 -9.82 -18.63 -29.90
C ALA A 19 -11.00 -19.22 -29.13
N LEU A 20 -11.71 -18.42 -28.33
CA LEU A 20 -12.92 -18.85 -27.64
C LEU A 20 -14.06 -19.18 -28.61
N LYS A 21 -14.23 -18.44 -29.72
CA LYS A 21 -15.21 -18.76 -30.76
C LYS A 21 -14.89 -20.12 -31.39
N THR A 22 -13.63 -20.37 -31.74
CA THR A 22 -13.18 -21.67 -32.27
C THR A 22 -13.47 -22.81 -31.29
N LEU A 23 -13.20 -22.61 -30.00
CA LEU A 23 -13.52 -23.58 -28.94
C LEU A 23 -15.02 -23.82 -28.82
N THR A 24 -15.82 -22.76 -28.92
CA THR A 24 -17.28 -22.81 -28.82
C THR A 24 -17.87 -23.61 -29.98
N SER A 25 -17.42 -23.35 -31.21
CA SER A 25 -17.82 -24.12 -32.39
C SER A 25 -17.37 -25.58 -32.29
N ARG A 26 -16.13 -25.85 -31.87
CA ARG A 26 -15.59 -27.22 -31.73
C ARG A 26 -16.31 -28.05 -30.67
N ARG A 27 -16.80 -27.42 -29.60
CA ARG A 27 -17.52 -28.08 -28.51
C ARG A 27 -19.04 -28.12 -28.71
N GLU A 28 -19.56 -27.47 -29.74
CA GLU A 28 -21.00 -27.38 -30.03
C GLU A 28 -21.83 -26.87 -28.84
N THR A 29 -21.24 -26.01 -28.01
CA THR A 29 -21.87 -25.43 -26.83
C THR A 29 -22.04 -23.92 -26.97
N SER A 30 -22.85 -23.29 -26.12
CA SER A 30 -22.88 -21.83 -26.04
C SER A 30 -21.57 -21.28 -25.46
N ARG A 31 -21.22 -20.03 -25.78
CA ARG A 31 -20.03 -19.35 -25.22
C ARG A 31 -19.94 -19.48 -23.70
N ASP A 32 -21.05 -19.26 -23.00
CA ASP A 32 -21.09 -19.28 -21.54
C ASP A 32 -20.93 -20.71 -20.99
N ALA A 33 -21.47 -21.73 -21.68
CA ALA A 33 -21.23 -23.12 -21.34
C ALA A 33 -19.75 -23.51 -21.58
N THR A 34 -19.16 -23.08 -22.70
CA THR A 34 -17.74 -23.27 -23.01
C THR A 34 -16.85 -22.65 -21.92
N ILE A 35 -17.09 -21.40 -21.52
CA ILE A 35 -16.32 -20.72 -20.46
C ILE A 35 -16.43 -21.48 -19.12
N ARG A 36 -17.63 -21.92 -18.74
CA ARG A 36 -17.81 -22.69 -17.49
C ARG A 36 -17.02 -23.99 -17.50
N GLN A 37 -17.05 -24.72 -18.61
CA GLN A 37 -16.32 -25.97 -18.75
C GLN A 37 -14.80 -25.73 -18.73
N LEU A 38 -14.31 -24.73 -19.47
CA LEU A 38 -12.90 -24.34 -19.47
C LEU A 38 -12.40 -23.93 -18.08
N LEU A 39 -13.19 -23.14 -17.34
CA LEU A 39 -12.84 -22.74 -15.98
C LEU A 39 -12.82 -23.92 -15.00
N ALA A 40 -13.79 -24.83 -15.11
CA ALA A 40 -13.82 -26.04 -14.28
C ALA A 40 -12.61 -26.94 -14.55
N GLU A 41 -12.29 -27.18 -15.83
CA GLU A 41 -11.09 -27.92 -16.25
C GLU A 41 -9.81 -27.23 -15.76
N HIS A 42 -9.72 -25.91 -15.89
CA HIS A 42 -8.59 -25.12 -15.42
C HIS A 42 -8.41 -25.27 -13.91
N VAL A 43 -9.44 -25.00 -13.11
CA VAL A 43 -9.37 -25.11 -11.65
C VAL A 43 -8.93 -26.51 -11.22
N GLN A 44 -9.52 -27.56 -11.81
CA GLN A 44 -9.14 -28.94 -11.52
C GLN A 44 -7.66 -29.21 -11.82
N ARG A 45 -7.16 -28.82 -13.00
CA ARG A 45 -5.75 -29.04 -13.38
C ARG A 45 -4.77 -28.27 -12.50
N GLN A 46 -5.14 -27.06 -12.07
CA GLN A 46 -4.30 -26.20 -11.23
C GLN A 46 -4.25 -26.68 -9.78
N GLU A 47 -5.36 -27.23 -9.26
CA GLU A 47 -5.43 -27.81 -7.92
C GLU A 47 -4.70 -29.14 -7.80
N GLN A 48 -4.54 -29.87 -8.91
CA GLN A 48 -3.73 -31.09 -8.96
C GLN A 48 -2.22 -30.81 -8.88
N GLN A 49 -1.78 -29.56 -9.05
CA GLN A 49 -0.37 -29.21 -8.90
C GLN A 49 0.03 -29.24 -7.42
N ARG A 50 1.09 -29.99 -7.12
CA ARG A 50 1.63 -30.11 -5.76
C ARG A 50 2.11 -28.77 -5.22
N TYR A 51 2.70 -27.95 -6.09
CA TYR A 51 3.26 -26.67 -5.72
C TYR A 51 2.63 -25.51 -6.52
N PRO A 52 2.32 -24.37 -5.87
CA PRO A 52 1.73 -23.21 -6.55
C PRO A 52 2.55 -22.65 -7.71
N GLU A 53 3.88 -22.82 -7.69
CA GLU A 53 4.81 -22.40 -8.73
C GLU A 53 4.69 -23.21 -10.03
N ASP A 54 4.16 -24.44 -9.98
CA ASP A 54 3.95 -25.28 -11.16
C ASP A 54 2.63 -24.98 -11.88
N ARG A 55 1.77 -24.15 -11.27
CA ARG A 55 0.53 -23.69 -11.88
C ARG A 55 0.82 -22.89 -13.14
N LEU A 56 -0.12 -22.91 -14.09
CA LEU A 56 0.03 -22.24 -15.37
C LEU A 56 -0.64 -20.86 -15.38
N THR A 57 0.00 -19.89 -16.04
CA THR A 57 -0.54 -18.56 -16.37
C THR A 57 -0.21 -18.19 -17.81
N HIS A 58 -1.04 -17.36 -18.44
CA HIS A 58 -0.76 -16.84 -19.77
C HIS A 58 0.30 -15.71 -19.70
N ILE A 59 1.24 -15.67 -20.63
CA ILE A 59 2.36 -14.72 -20.61
C ILE A 59 1.91 -13.25 -20.62
N SER A 60 0.72 -12.94 -21.17
CA SER A 60 0.15 -11.60 -21.11
C SER A 60 -0.05 -11.09 -19.68
N THR A 61 -0.24 -11.99 -18.70
CA THR A 61 -0.39 -11.62 -17.29
C THR A 61 0.88 -11.00 -16.73
N VAL A 62 2.04 -11.38 -17.26
CA VAL A 62 3.33 -10.78 -16.90
C VAL A 62 3.63 -9.54 -17.74
N LEU A 63 3.26 -9.56 -19.03
CA LEU A 63 3.73 -8.54 -19.98
C LEU A 63 2.78 -7.36 -20.18
N ARG A 64 1.47 -7.56 -20.02
CA ARG A 64 0.49 -6.50 -20.24
C ARG A 64 0.17 -5.81 -18.92
N TYR A 65 0.70 -4.62 -18.74
CA TYR A 65 0.14 -3.68 -17.77
C TYR A 65 -1.03 -2.96 -18.44
N PRO A 66 -2.28 -3.05 -17.96
CA PRO A 66 -3.26 -2.05 -18.34
C PRO A 66 -2.88 -0.77 -17.60
N PRO A 67 -2.38 0.28 -18.28
CA PRO A 67 -2.39 1.59 -17.65
C PRO A 67 -3.86 1.94 -17.34
N PRO A 68 -4.13 2.68 -16.24
CA PRO A 68 -5.43 3.31 -16.12
C PRO A 68 -5.68 4.13 -17.39
N PRO A 69 -6.90 4.11 -17.95
CA PRO A 69 -7.20 4.89 -19.15
C PRO A 69 -6.85 6.35 -18.90
N LEU A 70 -6.12 6.96 -19.85
CA LEU A 70 -5.61 8.33 -19.71
C LEU A 70 -6.74 9.35 -19.46
N TRP A 71 -7.96 9.05 -19.92
CA TRP A 71 -9.19 9.77 -19.62
C TRP A 71 -10.41 8.83 -19.68
N ARG A 72 -11.54 9.27 -19.11
CA ARG A 72 -12.82 8.54 -19.19
C ARG A 72 -13.25 8.44 -20.66
N GLY A 73 -13.37 7.21 -21.18
CA GLY A 73 -13.77 6.95 -22.57
C GLY A 73 -12.63 6.76 -23.56
N ALA A 74 -11.36 6.72 -23.11
CA ALA A 74 -10.27 6.32 -23.98
C ALA A 74 -10.58 4.95 -24.65
N PRO A 75 -10.39 4.82 -25.97
CA PRO A 75 -10.65 3.57 -26.67
C PRO A 75 -9.77 2.46 -26.09
N ARG A 76 -10.39 1.32 -25.79
CA ARG A 76 -9.68 0.14 -25.29
C ARG A 76 -9.70 -0.92 -26.38
N GLU A 77 -8.55 -1.55 -26.60
CA GLU A 77 -8.38 -2.64 -27.57
C GLU A 77 -8.97 -3.97 -27.05
N ASP A 78 -9.27 -4.05 -25.75
CA ASP A 78 -9.84 -5.23 -25.11
C ASP A 78 -11.37 -5.32 -25.27
N VAL A 79 -11.86 -6.53 -25.54
CA VAL A 79 -13.28 -6.82 -25.78
C VAL A 79 -13.95 -7.25 -24.47
N PRO A 80 -15.05 -6.60 -24.04
CA PRO A 80 -15.78 -7.04 -22.86
C PRO A 80 -16.49 -8.37 -23.13
N VAL A 81 -16.29 -9.33 -22.22
CA VAL A 81 -16.93 -10.65 -22.26
C VAL A 81 -17.68 -10.89 -20.95
N ARG A 82 -18.95 -11.21 -21.07
CA ARG A 82 -19.83 -11.54 -19.94
C ARG A 82 -19.64 -13.01 -19.56
N VAL A 83 -19.36 -13.27 -18.30
CA VAL A 83 -19.13 -14.61 -17.74
C VAL A 83 -20.26 -14.94 -16.78
N ARG A 84 -20.92 -16.09 -17.01
CA ARG A 84 -21.98 -16.64 -16.16
C ARG A 84 -21.54 -18.00 -15.63
N ALA A 85 -21.23 -18.08 -14.34
CA ALA A 85 -20.73 -19.30 -13.71
C ALA A 85 -21.11 -19.37 -12.22
N PRO A 86 -21.07 -20.55 -11.58
CA PRO A 86 -21.29 -20.67 -10.13
C PRO A 86 -20.29 -19.81 -9.35
N ALA A 87 -20.75 -19.10 -8.31
CA ALA A 87 -19.91 -18.22 -7.49
C ALA A 87 -18.64 -18.92 -6.96
N ALA A 88 -18.81 -20.14 -6.43
CA ALA A 88 -17.71 -20.95 -5.90
C ALA A 88 -16.65 -21.28 -6.97
N LEU A 89 -17.05 -21.46 -8.24
CA LEU A 89 -16.09 -21.71 -9.32
C LEU A 89 -15.28 -20.44 -9.64
N LEU A 90 -15.93 -19.27 -9.64
CA LEU A 90 -15.27 -17.99 -9.90
C LEU A 90 -14.27 -17.65 -8.79
N GLU A 91 -14.62 -17.87 -7.53
CA GLU A 91 -13.70 -17.66 -6.40
C GLU A 91 -12.49 -18.60 -6.46
N ARG A 92 -12.71 -19.89 -6.72
CA ARG A 92 -11.62 -20.85 -6.90
C ARG A 92 -10.72 -20.47 -8.07
N ALA A 93 -11.29 -20.08 -9.21
CA ALA A 93 -10.51 -19.63 -10.36
C ALA A 93 -9.62 -18.43 -10.03
N ARG A 94 -10.13 -17.41 -9.32
CA ARG A 94 -9.34 -16.25 -8.87
C ARG A 94 -8.22 -16.63 -7.91
N ALA A 95 -8.42 -17.66 -7.09
CA ALA A 95 -7.41 -18.15 -6.16
C ALA A 95 -6.27 -18.93 -6.85
N MET A 96 -6.51 -19.44 -8.06
CA MET A 96 -5.50 -20.17 -8.86
C MET A 96 -4.67 -19.26 -9.77
N SER A 97 -5.11 -18.03 -10.04
CA SER A 97 -4.41 -17.08 -10.90
C SER A 97 -3.09 -16.57 -10.32
N LEU A 98 -2.16 -16.22 -11.20
CA LEU A 98 -0.89 -15.63 -10.80
C LEU A 98 -1.10 -14.23 -10.22
N ARG A 99 -0.43 -13.94 -9.10
CA ARG A 99 -0.26 -12.58 -8.57
C ARG A 99 1.20 -12.20 -8.69
N LEU A 100 1.49 -11.13 -9.43
CA LEU A 100 2.83 -10.58 -9.46
C LEU A 100 3.14 -9.86 -8.13
N PRO A 101 4.40 -9.92 -7.68
CA PRO A 101 4.88 -9.12 -6.57
C PRO A 101 4.45 -7.65 -6.67
N GLY A 102 3.89 -7.08 -5.59
CA GLY A 102 3.38 -5.70 -5.59
C GLY A 102 1.93 -5.51 -6.06
N GLN A 103 1.23 -6.58 -6.48
CA GLN A 103 -0.19 -6.51 -6.85
C GLN A 103 -1.10 -6.45 -5.61
N TYR A 104 -1.42 -5.23 -5.14
CA TYR A 104 -2.37 -5.02 -4.06
C TYR A 104 -3.83 -5.21 -4.51
N GLN A 105 -4.62 -5.94 -3.71
CA GLN A 105 -6.06 -6.10 -3.91
C GLN A 105 -6.82 -4.76 -3.90
N ARG A 106 -6.29 -3.72 -3.24
CA ARG A 106 -6.91 -2.38 -3.12
C ARG A 106 -7.00 -1.61 -4.44
N ALA A 107 -6.22 -1.94 -5.46
CA ALA A 107 -6.40 -1.38 -6.80
C ALA A 107 -7.59 -2.08 -7.51
N HIS A 108 -8.74 -2.09 -6.80
CA HIS A 108 -9.82 -3.08 -6.80
C HIS A 108 -10.48 -3.34 -8.14
N ARG A 109 -10.52 -2.36 -9.06
CA ARG A 109 -11.25 -2.54 -10.32
C ARG A 109 -10.43 -3.24 -11.38
N ASP A 110 -9.15 -2.90 -11.48
CA ASP A 110 -8.33 -3.39 -12.57
C ASP A 110 -7.70 -4.74 -12.23
N TYR A 111 -7.30 -4.99 -10.97
CA TYR A 111 -6.60 -6.24 -10.62
C TYR A 111 -7.54 -7.41 -10.26
N GLN A 112 -8.68 -7.19 -9.60
CA GLN A 112 -9.60 -8.29 -9.27
C GLN A 112 -10.31 -8.83 -10.51
N ALA A 113 -10.76 -7.94 -11.40
CA ALA A 113 -11.26 -8.33 -12.71
C ALA A 113 -10.16 -9.04 -13.53
N ARG A 114 -8.90 -8.62 -13.36
CA ARG A 114 -7.74 -9.25 -14.01
C ARG A 114 -7.45 -10.66 -13.52
N LEU A 115 -7.62 -11.01 -12.24
CA LEU A 115 -7.41 -12.41 -11.80
C LEU A 115 -8.35 -13.35 -12.55
N LEU A 116 -9.65 -13.03 -12.59
CA LEU A 116 -10.59 -13.85 -13.35
C LEU A 116 -10.31 -13.79 -14.87
N THR A 117 -9.92 -12.62 -15.39
CA THR A 117 -9.48 -12.48 -16.78
C THR A 117 -8.28 -13.39 -17.09
N ASP A 118 -7.28 -13.45 -16.21
CA ASP A 118 -6.10 -14.30 -16.32
C ASP A 118 -6.48 -15.78 -16.28
N ALA A 119 -7.34 -16.19 -15.34
CA ALA A 119 -7.84 -17.56 -15.29
C ALA A 119 -8.52 -17.96 -16.60
N VAL A 120 -9.42 -17.13 -17.13
CA VAL A 120 -10.13 -17.40 -18.40
C VAL A 120 -9.15 -17.38 -19.58
N THR A 121 -8.27 -16.39 -19.66
CA THR A 121 -7.27 -16.26 -20.73
C THR A 121 -6.34 -17.46 -20.75
N THR A 122 -5.87 -17.90 -19.59
CA THR A 122 -5.03 -19.09 -19.43
C THR A 122 -5.79 -20.36 -19.79
N ALA A 123 -7.04 -20.52 -19.34
CA ALA A 123 -7.87 -21.67 -19.68
C ALA A 123 -8.10 -21.78 -21.20
N ILE A 124 -8.36 -20.65 -21.87
CA ILE A 124 -8.47 -20.59 -23.34
C ILE A 124 -7.13 -20.96 -23.97
N ALA A 125 -6.02 -20.33 -23.57
CA ALA A 125 -4.70 -20.54 -24.18
C ALA A 125 -4.20 -22.00 -24.04
N VAL A 126 -4.54 -22.66 -22.94
CA VAL A 126 -4.23 -24.10 -22.74
C VAL A 126 -5.07 -24.98 -23.66
N ALA A 127 -6.34 -24.64 -23.89
CA ALA A 127 -7.26 -25.44 -24.72
C ALA A 127 -7.15 -25.14 -26.23
N GLN A 128 -6.76 -23.92 -26.57
CA GLN A 128 -6.58 -23.38 -27.91
C GLN A 128 -5.53 -22.27 -27.85
N PRO A 129 -4.24 -22.57 -28.11
CA PRO A 129 -3.21 -21.55 -28.15
C PRO A 129 -3.54 -20.43 -29.13
N PHE A 130 -3.29 -19.20 -28.73
CA PHE A 130 -3.49 -18.00 -29.55
C PHE A 130 -2.34 -17.01 -29.32
N THR A 131 -2.15 -16.11 -30.28
CA THR A 131 -1.16 -15.05 -30.20
C THR A 131 -1.67 -13.83 -30.98
N ASP A 132 -1.00 -12.68 -30.79
CA ASP A 132 -1.17 -11.46 -31.57
C ASP A 132 0.21 -10.87 -31.87
N ASP A 133 0.27 -9.74 -32.57
CA ASP A 133 1.55 -9.11 -32.96
C ASP A 133 2.46 -8.85 -31.75
N PHE A 134 1.87 -8.46 -30.62
CA PHE A 134 2.60 -8.23 -29.38
C PHE A 134 3.12 -9.53 -28.73
N LEU A 135 2.45 -10.66 -28.89
CA LEU A 135 2.86 -11.96 -28.32
C LEU A 135 3.56 -12.88 -29.31
N ASN A 136 3.67 -12.50 -30.57
CA ASN A 136 4.12 -13.38 -31.64
C ASN A 136 5.51 -13.98 -31.36
N GLY A 137 5.65 -15.31 -31.42
CA GLY A 137 6.91 -16.02 -31.20
C GLY A 137 7.33 -16.19 -29.72
N LEU A 138 6.57 -15.65 -28.77
CA LEU A 138 6.73 -15.93 -27.34
C LEU A 138 6.02 -17.22 -26.95
N MET A 139 6.50 -17.86 -25.89
CA MET A 139 5.78 -18.98 -25.28
C MET A 139 4.48 -18.48 -24.63
N PRO A 140 3.29 -18.96 -25.03
CA PRO A 140 2.01 -18.36 -24.63
C PRO A 140 1.64 -18.65 -23.17
N VAL A 141 2.02 -19.81 -22.65
CA VAL A 141 1.71 -20.24 -21.29
C VAL A 141 3.00 -20.56 -20.53
N LEU A 142 3.11 -20.06 -19.31
CA LEU A 142 4.26 -20.22 -18.42
C LEU A 142 3.84 -20.89 -17.11
N ARG A 143 4.76 -21.61 -16.46
CA ARG A 143 4.62 -21.89 -15.03
C ARG A 143 4.67 -20.59 -14.23
N HIS A 144 3.96 -20.54 -13.11
CA HIS A 144 3.98 -19.43 -12.17
C HIS A 144 5.40 -19.12 -11.72
N GLY A 145 6.21 -20.15 -11.42
CA GLY A 145 7.62 -20.00 -11.09
C GLY A 145 8.37 -19.23 -12.17
N ALA A 146 8.17 -19.57 -13.46
CA ALA A 146 8.83 -18.90 -14.56
C ALA A 146 8.36 -17.47 -14.77
N ALA A 147 7.05 -17.24 -14.63
CA ALA A 147 6.47 -15.91 -14.69
C ALA A 147 7.00 -14.99 -13.57
N LEU A 148 7.12 -15.52 -12.35
CA LEU A 148 7.72 -14.84 -11.20
C LEU A 148 9.23 -14.60 -11.40
N GLY A 149 9.96 -15.60 -11.89
CA GLY A 149 11.38 -15.49 -12.21
C GLY A 149 11.64 -14.41 -13.26
N LEU A 150 10.82 -14.34 -14.32
CA LEU A 150 10.90 -13.30 -15.34
C LEU A 150 10.62 -11.91 -14.74
N TRP A 151 9.57 -11.80 -13.93
CA TRP A 151 9.21 -10.55 -13.27
C TRP A 151 10.32 -10.06 -12.34
N ARG A 152 10.94 -10.95 -11.56
CA ARG A 152 12.07 -10.63 -10.69
C ARG A 152 13.29 -10.16 -11.47
N LEU A 153 13.59 -10.76 -12.63
CA LEU A 153 14.64 -10.23 -13.52
C LEU A 153 14.30 -8.83 -14.04
N ALA A 154 13.03 -8.59 -14.40
CA ALA A 154 12.59 -7.27 -14.85
C ALA A 154 12.69 -6.22 -13.73
N VAL A 155 12.33 -6.58 -12.49
CA VAL A 155 12.54 -5.74 -11.31
C VAL A 155 14.02 -5.46 -11.12
N ALA A 156 14.89 -6.47 -11.09
CA ALA A 156 16.34 -6.28 -10.94
C ALA A 156 16.94 -5.38 -12.02
N ALA A 157 16.55 -5.59 -13.28
CA ALA A 157 17.00 -4.77 -14.40
C ALA A 157 16.53 -3.31 -14.32
N SER A 158 15.44 -3.04 -13.59
CA SER A 158 14.81 -1.73 -13.44
C SER A 158 14.82 -1.17 -12.02
N SER A 159 15.59 -1.78 -11.12
CA SER A 159 15.75 -1.32 -9.75
C SER A 159 16.39 0.07 -9.75
N THR A 160 15.83 0.98 -8.95
CA THR A 160 16.44 2.29 -8.75
C THR A 160 17.60 2.20 -7.77
N ARG A 161 18.42 3.26 -7.66
CA ARG A 161 19.55 3.31 -6.71
C ARG A 161 19.15 3.00 -5.26
N PRO A 162 18.06 3.57 -4.70
CA PRO A 162 17.56 3.16 -3.38
C PRO A 162 17.28 1.66 -3.25
N GLU A 163 16.61 1.05 -4.24
CA GLU A 163 16.33 -0.39 -4.23
C GLU A 163 17.63 -1.22 -4.33
N LEU A 164 18.56 -0.80 -5.19
CA LEU A 164 19.85 -1.44 -5.39
C LEU A 164 20.72 -1.44 -4.13
N GLU A 165 20.72 -0.36 -3.34
CA GLU A 165 21.49 -0.26 -2.09
C GLU A 165 21.04 -1.36 -1.11
N VAL A 166 19.73 -1.52 -0.92
CA VAL A 166 19.15 -2.55 -0.05
C VAL A 166 19.43 -3.95 -0.58
N LEU A 167 19.15 -4.20 -1.86
CA LEU A 167 19.29 -5.54 -2.48
C LEU A 167 20.75 -6.00 -2.53
N THR A 168 21.67 -5.10 -2.86
CA THR A 168 23.12 -5.39 -2.87
C THR A 168 23.63 -5.68 -1.45
N ARG A 169 23.17 -4.91 -0.46
CA ARG A 169 23.56 -5.11 0.94
C ARG A 169 23.02 -6.43 1.47
N ALA A 170 21.77 -6.77 1.18
CA ALA A 170 21.17 -8.05 1.52
C ALA A 170 21.99 -9.23 0.96
N GLU A 171 22.44 -9.14 -0.30
CA GLU A 171 23.28 -10.16 -0.91
C GLU A 171 24.64 -10.30 -0.22
N GLN A 172 25.31 -9.18 0.11
CA GLN A 172 26.57 -9.20 0.85
C GLN A 172 26.42 -9.94 2.20
N ILE A 173 25.30 -9.69 2.89
CA ILE A 173 24.97 -10.35 4.16
C ILE A 173 24.72 -11.85 3.95
N LEU A 174 24.02 -12.25 2.88
CA LEU A 174 23.79 -13.67 2.58
C LEU A 174 25.08 -14.43 2.25
N LYS A 175 26.05 -13.77 1.62
CA LYS A 175 27.38 -14.35 1.32
C LYS A 175 28.29 -14.42 2.54
N ALA A 176 28.07 -13.60 3.55
CA ALA A 176 28.84 -13.64 4.79
C ALA A 176 28.42 -14.87 5.62
N THR A 177 29.30 -15.87 5.70
CA THR A 177 29.09 -17.07 6.53
C THR A 177 29.32 -16.77 8.01
N ARG A 178 28.49 -15.92 8.60
CA ARG A 178 28.56 -15.53 10.02
C ARG A 178 27.19 -15.42 10.67
N ARG A 179 27.17 -15.40 12.01
CA ARG A 179 25.95 -15.08 12.76
C ARG A 179 25.53 -13.64 12.43
N ARG A 180 24.26 -13.50 12.07
CA ARG A 180 23.66 -12.22 11.66
C ARG A 180 23.22 -11.45 12.89
N ASN A 181 23.45 -10.13 12.88
CA ASN A 181 22.90 -9.24 13.89
C ASN A 181 21.46 -8.80 13.52
N PHE A 182 20.84 -7.98 14.37
CA PHE A 182 19.47 -7.49 14.14
C PHE A 182 19.36 -6.64 12.87
N GLU A 183 20.30 -5.73 12.64
CA GLU A 183 20.30 -4.84 11.46
C GLU A 183 20.44 -5.61 10.15
N GLU A 184 21.28 -6.63 10.14
CA GLU A 184 21.43 -7.51 8.98
C GLU A 184 20.16 -8.30 8.71
N THR A 185 19.52 -8.82 9.75
CA THR A 185 18.23 -9.49 9.63
C THR A 185 17.15 -8.53 9.15
N HIS A 186 17.17 -7.28 9.60
CA HIS A 186 16.28 -6.22 9.14
C HIS A 186 16.45 -5.99 7.63
N ILE A 187 17.68 -5.75 7.15
CA ILE A 187 17.96 -5.52 5.72
C ILE A 187 17.50 -6.71 4.86
N LEU A 188 17.75 -7.95 5.30
CA LEU A 188 17.29 -9.14 4.59
C LEU A 188 15.75 -9.19 4.48
N ARG A 189 15.03 -8.81 5.54
CA ARG A 189 13.56 -8.76 5.53
C ARG A 189 13.02 -7.64 4.65
N VAL A 190 13.65 -6.46 4.66
CA VAL A 190 13.30 -5.35 3.75
C VAL A 190 13.49 -5.77 2.29
N ALA A 191 14.63 -6.39 1.97
CA ALA A 191 14.89 -6.93 0.63
C ALA A 191 13.85 -7.98 0.21
N ALA A 192 13.50 -8.91 1.10
CA ALA A 192 12.46 -9.90 0.82
C ALA A 192 11.09 -9.25 0.52
N LEU A 193 10.71 -8.21 1.27
CA LEU A 193 9.48 -7.44 1.03
C LEU A 193 9.53 -6.66 -0.29
N LEU A 194 10.68 -6.08 -0.66
CA LEU A 194 10.87 -5.41 -1.95
C LEU A 194 10.66 -6.35 -3.14
N GLU A 195 11.12 -7.60 -3.01
CA GLU A 195 11.01 -8.63 -4.06
C GLU A 195 9.64 -9.34 -4.09
N SER A 196 8.76 -9.08 -3.12
CA SER A 196 7.46 -9.77 -2.97
C SER A 196 6.27 -8.81 -2.85
N ASP A 197 6.18 -8.01 -1.80
CA ASP A 197 4.92 -7.35 -1.44
C ASP A 197 4.85 -5.88 -1.84
N VAL A 198 5.98 -5.16 -1.85
CA VAL A 198 5.97 -3.69 -2.02
C VAL A 198 6.49 -3.20 -3.36
N ALA A 199 6.86 -4.13 -4.25
CA ALA A 199 7.28 -3.83 -5.60
C ALA A 199 6.27 -2.88 -6.27
N TRP A 200 6.76 -1.82 -6.89
CA TRP A 200 5.90 -0.89 -7.61
C TRP A 200 5.71 -1.38 -9.05
N HIS A 201 4.55 -1.08 -9.62
CA HIS A 201 4.27 -1.30 -11.03
C HIS A 201 4.35 0.02 -11.78
N SER A 202 5.03 -0.02 -12.92
CA SER A 202 5.01 1.05 -13.91
C SER A 202 5.08 0.44 -15.30
N GLN A 203 4.70 1.21 -16.33
CA GLN A 203 4.75 0.74 -17.71
C GLN A 203 6.18 0.27 -18.10
N GLU A 204 7.20 0.88 -17.52
CA GLU A 204 8.62 0.61 -17.76
C GLU A 204 9.01 -0.80 -17.30
N ARG A 205 8.62 -1.21 -16.09
CA ARG A 205 8.92 -2.58 -15.62
C ARG A 205 8.31 -3.64 -16.53
N PHE A 206 7.12 -3.37 -17.07
CA PHE A 206 6.47 -4.27 -18.03
C PHE A 206 7.14 -4.25 -19.41
N ARG A 207 7.63 -3.10 -19.89
CA ARG A 207 8.46 -3.02 -21.10
C ARG A 207 9.79 -3.77 -20.93
N THR A 208 10.43 -3.65 -19.76
CA THR A 208 11.62 -4.42 -19.43
C THR A 208 11.30 -5.91 -19.39
N ALA A 209 10.20 -6.31 -18.74
CA ALA A 209 9.74 -7.71 -18.72
C ALA A 209 9.48 -8.25 -20.14
N GLU A 210 8.89 -7.44 -21.02
CA GLU A 210 8.68 -7.77 -22.43
C GLU A 210 10.02 -7.98 -23.14
N ALA A 211 10.96 -7.05 -23.03
CA ALA A 211 12.27 -7.17 -23.67
C ALA A 211 13.05 -8.41 -23.17
N LEU A 212 12.98 -8.71 -21.87
CA LEU A 212 13.56 -9.93 -21.31
C LEU A 212 12.85 -11.19 -21.80
N ALA A 213 11.51 -11.18 -21.86
CA ALA A 213 10.74 -12.29 -22.42
C ALA A 213 11.11 -12.54 -23.89
N ARG A 214 11.28 -11.48 -24.69
CA ARG A 214 11.75 -11.60 -26.07
C ARG A 214 13.14 -12.24 -26.14
N GLY A 215 14.03 -11.92 -25.20
CA GLY A 215 15.37 -12.49 -25.12
C GLY A 215 15.44 -13.95 -24.65
N TYR A 216 14.59 -14.35 -23.70
CA TYR A 216 14.66 -15.65 -23.05
C TYR A 216 13.60 -16.65 -23.53
N LEU A 217 12.39 -16.19 -23.86
CA LEU A 217 11.21 -17.02 -24.11
C LEU A 217 10.80 -17.10 -25.59
N THR A 218 11.73 -16.82 -26.51
CA THR A 218 11.52 -16.97 -27.95
C THR A 218 12.43 -18.04 -28.56
N GLY A 219 11.97 -18.64 -29.66
CA GLY A 219 12.73 -19.61 -30.45
C GLY A 219 13.03 -20.95 -29.75
N ARG A 220 14.00 -21.70 -30.29
CA ARG A 220 14.29 -23.09 -29.89
C ARG A 220 14.76 -23.27 -28.43
N ARG A 221 15.21 -22.18 -27.78
CA ARG A 221 15.72 -22.20 -26.40
C ARG A 221 14.66 -21.78 -25.37
N ALA A 222 13.46 -21.37 -25.81
CA ALA A 222 12.42 -20.86 -24.93
C ALA A 222 12.08 -21.81 -23.78
N LYS A 223 11.90 -23.11 -24.07
CA LYS A 223 11.58 -24.10 -23.03
C LYS A 223 12.69 -24.23 -21.97
N LYS A 224 13.95 -24.33 -22.41
CA LYS A 224 15.11 -24.40 -21.50
C LYS A 224 15.22 -23.16 -20.61
N TRP A 225 14.90 -21.98 -21.13
CA TRP A 225 14.89 -20.76 -20.34
C TRP A 225 13.69 -20.67 -19.42
N GLU A 226 12.53 -21.16 -19.83
CA GLU A 226 11.39 -21.29 -18.93
C GLU A 226 11.71 -22.20 -17.73
N ASP A 227 12.45 -23.30 -17.94
CA ASP A 227 12.92 -24.14 -16.84
C ASP A 227 13.86 -23.40 -15.88
N VAL A 228 14.78 -22.58 -16.40
CA VAL A 228 15.68 -21.75 -15.57
C VAL A 228 14.91 -20.68 -14.80
N LEU A 229 13.95 -20.02 -15.45
CA LEU A 229 13.11 -19.02 -14.80
C LEU A 229 12.24 -19.64 -13.71
N ALA A 230 11.77 -20.88 -13.92
CA ALA A 230 10.96 -21.61 -12.95
C ALA A 230 11.76 -22.10 -11.75
N SER A 231 12.94 -22.68 -11.97
CA SER A 231 13.76 -23.25 -10.89
C SER A 231 14.34 -22.19 -9.96
N GLN A 232 14.59 -20.98 -10.47
CA GLN A 232 15.26 -19.89 -9.75
C GLN A 232 16.56 -20.35 -9.06
N ASP A 233 17.26 -21.30 -9.70
CA ASP A 233 18.48 -21.91 -9.20
C ASP A 233 19.72 -21.00 -9.39
N ALA A 234 20.91 -21.55 -9.14
CA ALA A 234 22.17 -20.82 -9.29
C ALA A 234 22.38 -20.20 -10.68
N ARG A 235 21.82 -20.77 -11.76
CA ARG A 235 21.90 -20.19 -13.10
C ARG A 235 21.01 -18.97 -13.22
N TRP A 236 19.77 -19.05 -12.73
CA TRP A 236 18.89 -17.88 -12.65
C TRP A 236 19.50 -16.80 -11.75
N GLY A 237 20.05 -17.18 -10.60
CA GLY A 237 20.71 -16.26 -9.66
C GLY A 237 21.86 -15.48 -10.30
N ARG A 238 22.63 -16.08 -11.21
CA ARG A 238 23.66 -15.36 -11.98
C ARG A 238 23.07 -14.32 -12.92
N GLU A 239 21.98 -14.62 -13.62
CA GLU A 239 21.28 -13.65 -14.47
C GLU A 239 20.70 -12.51 -13.63
N TYR A 240 20.04 -12.84 -12.52
CA TYR A 240 19.49 -11.87 -11.57
C TYR A 240 20.56 -10.89 -11.08
N GLN A 241 21.70 -11.42 -10.62
CA GLN A 241 22.84 -10.61 -10.19
C GLN A 241 23.47 -9.81 -11.33
N GLY A 242 23.56 -10.42 -12.51
CA GLY A 242 24.02 -9.76 -13.72
C GLY A 242 23.17 -8.53 -14.06
N TRP A 243 21.84 -8.62 -13.91
CA TRP A 243 20.91 -7.51 -14.13
C TRP A 243 20.97 -6.46 -13.02
N LEU A 244 21.01 -6.88 -11.76
CA LEU A 244 21.04 -5.99 -10.60
C LEU A 244 22.29 -5.08 -10.60
N ARG A 245 23.44 -5.63 -10.99
CA ARG A 245 24.73 -4.93 -10.96
C ARG A 245 25.11 -4.28 -12.29
N ARG A 246 24.27 -4.40 -13.32
CA ARG A 246 24.62 -3.94 -14.65
C ARG A 246 24.70 -2.43 -14.69
N GLU A 247 25.88 -1.89 -14.96
CA GLU A 247 25.96 -0.53 -15.47
C GLU A 247 25.35 -0.50 -16.88
N LEU A 248 24.12 0.01 -16.96
CA LEU A 248 23.37 0.02 -18.20
C LEU A 248 23.93 1.11 -19.13
N THR A 249 24.76 0.70 -20.09
CA THR A 249 25.18 1.55 -21.21
C THR A 249 23.98 2.01 -22.05
N ALA A 250 24.07 3.16 -22.72
CA ALA A 250 22.98 3.67 -23.56
C ALA A 250 22.44 2.66 -24.60
N PRO A 251 23.29 1.86 -25.30
CA PRO A 251 22.81 0.80 -26.19
C PRO A 251 22.02 -0.29 -25.47
N THR A 252 22.45 -0.67 -24.25
CA THR A 252 21.73 -1.64 -23.42
C THR A 252 20.38 -1.07 -22.97
N ARG A 253 20.34 0.19 -22.53
CA ARG A 253 19.09 0.86 -22.14
C ARG A 253 18.08 0.88 -23.29
N ARG A 254 18.52 1.24 -24.50
CA ARG A 254 17.68 1.21 -25.72
C ARG A 254 17.18 -0.20 -26.04
N ARG A 255 18.07 -1.20 -25.99
CA ARG A 255 17.73 -2.59 -26.31
C ARG A 255 16.67 -3.19 -25.38
N TYR A 256 16.63 -2.78 -24.11
CA TYR A 256 15.70 -3.30 -23.10
C TYR A 256 14.63 -2.29 -22.68
N ALA A 257 14.39 -1.26 -23.51
CA ALA A 257 13.37 -0.22 -23.30
C ALA A 257 13.43 0.45 -21.91
N MET A 258 14.64 0.62 -21.38
CA MET A 258 14.88 1.23 -20.07
C MET A 258 14.69 2.75 -20.16
N PRO A 259 14.01 3.37 -19.18
CA PRO A 259 13.63 4.78 -19.24
C PRO A 259 14.81 5.75 -19.17
N GLY A 260 14.63 6.92 -19.77
CA GLY A 260 15.42 8.13 -19.49
C GLY A 260 14.83 9.00 -18.38
N TYR A 261 13.64 8.66 -17.88
CA TYR A 261 12.99 9.31 -16.73
C TYR A 261 13.50 8.72 -15.42
N ASP A 262 13.67 9.57 -14.41
CA ASP A 262 14.16 9.20 -13.11
C ASP A 262 13.06 8.62 -12.21
N TRP A 263 13.09 7.31 -11.98
CA TRP A 263 12.16 6.63 -11.08
C TRP A 263 12.65 6.57 -9.63
N THR A 264 13.78 7.20 -9.31
CA THR A 264 14.44 7.14 -8.00
C THR A 264 13.47 7.35 -6.84
N GLY A 265 12.64 8.40 -6.89
CA GLY A 265 11.67 8.65 -5.83
C GLY A 265 10.66 7.52 -5.65
N ARG A 266 10.21 6.85 -6.73
CA ARG A 266 9.31 5.68 -6.62
C ARG A 266 9.98 4.49 -5.94
N GLY A 267 11.24 4.22 -6.28
CA GLY A 267 11.99 3.17 -5.59
C GLY A 267 12.29 3.53 -4.13
N GLY A 268 12.57 4.80 -3.83
CA GLY A 268 12.69 5.30 -2.46
C GLY A 268 11.40 5.08 -1.64
N SER A 269 10.24 5.44 -2.19
CA SER A 269 8.95 5.15 -1.56
C SER A 269 8.68 3.65 -1.43
N ALA A 270 9.18 2.80 -2.33
CA ALA A 270 9.03 1.36 -2.22
C ALA A 270 9.87 0.78 -1.07
N VAL A 271 11.11 1.24 -0.90
CA VAL A 271 11.95 0.91 0.27
C VAL A 271 11.24 1.33 1.55
N TRP A 272 10.76 2.57 1.61
CA TRP A 272 10.00 3.05 2.77
C TRP A 272 8.78 2.18 3.10
N ARG A 273 8.02 1.73 2.08
CA ARG A 273 6.89 0.82 2.31
C ARG A 273 7.33 -0.55 2.84
N ALA A 274 8.44 -1.10 2.37
CA ALA A 274 8.99 -2.35 2.92
C ALA A 274 9.40 -2.17 4.38
N GLU A 275 10.11 -1.09 4.70
CA GLU A 275 10.52 -0.76 6.06
C GLU A 275 9.33 -0.55 6.98
N HIS A 276 8.32 0.20 6.54
CA HIS A 276 7.11 0.43 7.31
C HIS A 276 6.29 -0.85 7.51
N GLN A 277 6.17 -1.70 6.49
CA GLN A 277 5.51 -3.00 6.64
C GLN A 277 6.26 -3.89 7.65
N LEU A 278 7.58 -3.89 7.62
CA LEU A 278 8.42 -4.62 8.58
C LEU A 278 8.31 -4.04 10.00
N GLN A 279 8.21 -2.72 10.13
CA GLN A 279 7.95 -2.03 11.40
C GLN A 279 6.61 -2.43 11.99
N MET A 280 5.57 -2.59 11.16
CA MET A 280 4.28 -3.11 11.63
C MET A 280 4.40 -4.55 12.14
N ASP A 281 5.19 -5.41 11.49
CA ASP A 281 5.45 -6.77 11.99
C ASP A 281 6.16 -6.74 13.36
N TYR A 282 7.15 -5.86 13.54
CA TYR A 282 7.83 -5.68 14.83
C TYR A 282 6.90 -5.11 15.90
N PHE A 283 6.00 -4.20 15.54
CA PHE A 283 5.00 -3.66 16.43
C PHE A 283 4.03 -4.74 16.92
N GLU A 284 3.52 -5.58 16.01
CA GLU A 284 2.66 -6.71 16.37
C GLU A 284 3.37 -7.68 17.32
N GLN A 285 4.64 -7.99 17.03
CA GLN A 285 5.46 -8.85 17.87
C GLN A 285 5.69 -8.24 19.27
N TRP A 286 6.05 -6.95 19.34
CA TRP A 286 6.21 -6.24 20.61
C TRP A 286 4.92 -6.24 21.43
N LEU A 287 3.77 -6.03 20.80
CA LEU A 287 2.47 -6.01 21.47
C LEU A 287 2.12 -7.37 22.11
N VAL A 288 2.51 -8.47 21.48
CA VAL A 288 2.31 -9.84 21.97
C VAL A 288 3.37 -10.24 23.01
N GLU A 289 4.66 -10.09 22.71
CA GLU A 289 5.78 -10.62 23.53
C GLU A 289 5.94 -9.92 24.88
N ARG A 290 5.50 -8.67 24.99
CA ARG A 290 5.39 -7.93 26.25
C ARG A 290 4.58 -8.66 27.34
N THR A 291 3.73 -9.60 26.92
CA THR A 291 2.85 -10.35 27.82
C THR A 291 3.45 -11.68 28.30
N ASP A 292 4.60 -12.08 27.75
CA ASP A 292 5.31 -13.29 28.17
C ASP A 292 5.97 -13.07 29.55
N PRO A 293 5.75 -13.95 30.55
CA PRO A 293 6.23 -13.78 31.94
C PRO A 293 7.75 -13.65 32.14
N GLY A 294 8.56 -13.80 31.08
CA GLY A 294 10.03 -13.72 31.11
C GLY A 294 10.64 -12.61 30.24
N SER A 295 9.84 -11.83 29.51
CA SER A 295 10.35 -10.69 28.75
C SER A 295 10.39 -9.45 29.67
N GLY A 296 11.53 -8.75 29.71
CA GLY A 296 11.60 -7.45 30.38
C GLY A 296 10.51 -6.53 29.82
N ARG A 297 9.62 -6.01 30.68
CA ARG A 297 8.50 -5.16 30.24
C ARG A 297 9.03 -3.86 29.67
N ILE A 298 8.90 -3.69 28.35
CA ILE A 298 9.17 -2.43 27.67
C ILE A 298 7.83 -1.74 27.41
N ASP A 299 7.52 -0.70 28.21
CA ASP A 299 6.26 0.05 28.14
C ASP A 299 6.23 1.09 26.99
N ALA A 300 7.38 1.33 26.36
CA ALA A 300 7.48 2.27 25.25
C ALA A 300 8.50 1.86 24.19
N VAL A 301 8.15 2.05 22.92
CA VAL A 301 9.03 1.77 21.77
C VAL A 301 9.03 2.96 20.82
N ALA A 302 10.23 3.36 20.39
CA ALA A 302 10.39 4.33 19.30
C ALA A 302 10.22 3.62 17.96
N ALA A 303 9.31 4.11 17.14
CA ALA A 303 9.05 3.54 15.83
C ALA A 303 9.83 4.34 14.78
N ARG A 304 10.71 3.68 14.01
CA ARG A 304 11.79 4.33 13.22
C ARG A 304 11.33 5.38 12.19
N ASP A 305 10.10 5.28 11.69
CA ASP A 305 9.50 6.30 10.84
C ASP A 305 7.98 6.33 11.07
N PRO A 306 7.38 7.47 11.45
CA PRO A 306 7.93 8.83 11.52
C PRO A 306 8.60 9.18 12.89
N ASN A 307 9.37 8.27 13.51
CA ASN A 307 10.05 8.52 14.79
C ASN A 307 9.13 8.89 15.97
N TRP A 308 7.89 8.39 15.98
CA TRP A 308 7.01 8.55 17.13
C TRP A 308 7.33 7.58 18.26
N LEU A 309 6.95 7.98 19.48
CA LEU A 309 7.02 7.14 20.66
C LEU A 309 5.67 6.47 20.89
N LEU A 310 5.65 5.15 20.93
CA LEU A 310 4.47 4.38 21.30
C LEU A 310 4.51 4.11 22.80
N ARG A 311 3.40 4.37 23.51
CA ARG A 311 3.24 4.13 24.95
C ARG A 311 1.96 3.36 25.22
N ILE A 312 2.13 2.19 25.84
CA ILE A 312 1.02 1.35 26.30
C ILE A 312 0.88 1.45 27.82
N PRO A 313 -0.36 1.56 28.36
CA PRO A 313 -0.56 1.49 29.80
C PRO A 313 0.00 0.18 30.38
N THR A 314 0.66 0.23 31.53
CA THR A 314 1.39 -0.89 32.16
C THR A 314 0.53 -2.13 32.37
N ASP A 315 -0.75 -1.95 32.69
CA ASP A 315 -1.66 -3.07 33.01
C ASP A 315 -2.35 -3.65 31.77
N TRP A 316 -2.16 -3.05 30.59
CA TRP A 316 -2.76 -3.51 29.34
C TRP A 316 -1.92 -4.60 28.68
N ARG A 317 -2.60 -5.59 28.12
CA ARG A 317 -2.02 -6.78 27.50
C ARG A 317 -2.77 -7.16 26.23
N ALA A 318 -2.10 -7.86 25.33
CA ALA A 318 -2.70 -8.59 24.23
C ALA A 318 -2.82 -10.07 24.58
N HIS A 319 -3.81 -10.76 24.03
CA HIS A 319 -3.90 -12.22 24.08
C HIS A 319 -3.79 -12.78 22.66
N PHE A 320 -2.87 -13.72 22.45
CA PHE A 320 -2.69 -14.40 21.16
C PHE A 320 -3.32 -15.79 21.20
N THR A 321 -4.13 -16.09 20.20
CA THR A 321 -4.73 -17.41 19.98
C THR A 321 -4.21 -18.01 18.66
N PRO A 322 -3.56 -19.18 18.67
CA PRO A 322 -3.12 -19.86 17.45
C PRO A 322 -4.27 -20.13 16.48
N ALA A 323 -3.97 -20.19 15.19
CA ALA A 323 -4.98 -20.54 14.18
C ALA A 323 -5.64 -21.90 14.47
N GLY A 324 -6.98 -21.94 14.50
CA GLY A 324 -7.76 -23.15 14.76
C GLY A 324 -8.05 -23.45 16.23
N ALA A 325 -7.52 -22.68 17.18
CA ALA A 325 -7.89 -22.78 18.59
C ALA A 325 -9.19 -22.02 18.90
N ALA A 326 -9.92 -22.47 19.92
CA ALA A 326 -11.12 -21.79 20.42
C ALA A 326 -10.71 -20.43 21.01
N GLY A 327 -11.33 -19.35 20.52
CA GLY A 327 -11.04 -17.98 20.92
C GLY A 327 -11.98 -17.43 22.00
N GLU A 328 -12.78 -18.27 22.66
CA GLU A 328 -13.69 -17.84 23.72
C GLU A 328 -12.93 -17.62 25.04
N PRO A 329 -13.32 -16.63 25.87
CA PRO A 329 -14.43 -15.69 25.72
C PRO A 329 -14.11 -14.46 24.84
N TYR A 330 -12.90 -14.38 24.28
CA TYR A 330 -12.41 -13.18 23.61
C TYR A 330 -13.15 -12.84 22.31
N GLN A 331 -13.62 -13.86 21.58
CA GLN A 331 -14.44 -13.66 20.38
C GLN A 331 -15.78 -12.99 20.71
N ALA A 332 -16.48 -13.45 21.75
CA ALA A 332 -17.69 -12.79 22.23
C ALA A 332 -17.43 -11.33 22.62
N TRP A 333 -16.38 -11.06 23.39
CA TRP A 333 -16.01 -9.69 23.78
C TRP A 333 -15.62 -8.80 22.59
N ALA A 334 -14.95 -9.36 21.57
CA ALA A 334 -14.66 -8.63 20.34
C ALA A 334 -15.93 -8.32 19.54
N ALA A 335 -16.88 -9.26 19.47
CA ALA A 335 -18.17 -9.06 18.82
C ALA A 335 -19.03 -8.00 19.53
N GLU A 336 -18.92 -7.92 20.87
CA GLU A 336 -19.54 -6.88 21.70
C GLU A 336 -18.82 -5.51 21.59
N GLY A 337 -17.72 -5.41 20.85
CA GLY A 337 -16.93 -4.18 20.73
C GLY A 337 -16.15 -3.83 21.99
N ARG A 338 -15.92 -4.79 22.90
CA ARG A 338 -15.14 -4.59 24.13
C ARG A 338 -13.65 -4.82 23.91
N LEU A 339 -13.29 -5.43 22.79
CA LEU A 339 -11.92 -5.68 22.32
C LEU A 339 -11.82 -5.48 20.81
N LEU A 340 -10.61 -5.26 20.33
CA LEU A 340 -10.25 -5.39 18.92
C LEU A 340 -9.64 -6.77 18.68
N ALA A 341 -10.01 -7.39 17.56
CA ALA A 341 -9.41 -8.63 17.08
C ALA A 341 -8.72 -8.39 15.74
N PHE A 342 -7.47 -8.83 15.60
CA PHE A 342 -6.72 -8.68 14.34
C PHE A 342 -5.79 -9.87 14.10
N PRO A 343 -5.55 -10.27 12.84
CA PRO A 343 -4.62 -11.34 12.53
C PRO A 343 -3.18 -10.89 12.78
N CYS A 344 -2.38 -11.71 13.46
CA CYS A 344 -0.95 -11.45 13.58
C CYS A 344 -0.21 -12.02 12.36
N ARG A 345 0.60 -11.19 11.70
CA ARG A 345 1.36 -11.62 10.51
C ARG A 345 2.58 -12.42 10.90
N ALA A 346 3.25 -12.02 11.97
CA ALA A 346 4.43 -12.69 12.49
C ALA A 346 4.11 -14.08 13.07
N ARG A 347 2.90 -14.29 13.59
CA ARG A 347 2.44 -15.56 14.17
C ARG A 347 1.06 -15.91 13.61
N ARG A 348 0.92 -17.04 12.90
CA ARG A 348 -0.35 -17.47 12.30
C ARG A 348 -1.43 -17.68 13.38
N GLY A 349 -2.26 -16.68 13.60
CA GLY A 349 -3.30 -16.68 14.63
C GLY A 349 -3.99 -15.32 14.75
N LEU A 350 -4.82 -15.18 15.77
CA LEU A 350 -5.60 -13.99 16.06
C LEU A 350 -5.13 -13.37 17.38
N VAL A 351 -5.07 -12.04 17.43
CA VAL A 351 -4.72 -11.28 18.63
C VAL A 351 -5.93 -10.48 19.10
N PHE A 352 -6.19 -10.51 20.39
CA PHE A 352 -7.23 -9.75 21.08
C PHE A 352 -6.61 -8.69 21.99
N TRP A 353 -7.05 -7.44 21.85
CA TRP A 353 -6.50 -6.30 22.58
C TRP A 353 -7.52 -5.16 22.70
N PRO A 354 -7.57 -4.40 23.81
CA PRO A 354 -6.74 -4.50 25.02
C PRO A 354 -7.41 -5.27 26.16
N LEU A 355 -6.61 -6.05 26.88
CA LEU A 355 -7.02 -6.74 28.11
C LEU A 355 -6.29 -6.16 29.32
N LEU A 356 -6.94 -6.12 30.47
CA LEU A 356 -6.31 -5.86 31.75
C LEU A 356 -5.68 -7.14 32.31
N SER A 357 -4.47 -7.00 32.80
CA SER A 357 -3.83 -7.97 33.68
C SER A 357 -4.58 -8.07 35.00
N CYS A 358 -5.09 -9.26 35.35
CA CYS A 358 -5.60 -9.56 36.68
C CYS A 358 -4.79 -10.70 37.29
N ALA A 359 -4.31 -10.51 38.52
CA ALA A 359 -3.63 -11.58 39.26
C ALA A 359 -4.55 -12.79 39.47
N ASP A 360 -5.84 -12.55 39.63
CA ASP A 360 -6.83 -13.56 40.02
C ASP A 360 -7.55 -14.22 38.84
N VAL A 361 -7.38 -13.71 37.62
CA VAL A 361 -8.07 -14.20 36.42
C VAL A 361 -7.06 -14.48 35.30
N PRO A 362 -6.74 -15.75 35.02
CA PRO A 362 -5.77 -16.13 33.99
C PRO A 362 -6.14 -15.62 32.59
N VAL A 363 -7.44 -15.48 32.33
CA VAL A 363 -8.01 -15.08 31.04
C VAL A 363 -7.89 -13.56 30.80
N GLY A 364 -7.60 -12.76 31.84
CA GLY A 364 -7.69 -11.30 31.77
C GLY A 364 -9.13 -10.80 31.60
N ARG A 365 -9.33 -9.48 31.63
CA ARG A 365 -10.65 -8.84 31.45
C ARG A 365 -10.59 -7.68 30.46
N PRO A 366 -11.66 -7.37 29.72
CA PRO A 366 -11.68 -6.18 28.86
C PRO A 366 -11.43 -4.88 29.64
N VAL A 367 -10.78 -3.92 28.99
CA VAL A 367 -10.56 -2.58 29.57
C VAL A 367 -11.90 -1.83 29.63
N PRO A 368 -12.33 -1.34 30.82
CA PRO A 368 -13.56 -0.56 30.93
C PRO A 368 -13.54 0.71 30.08
N GLY A 369 -14.62 0.98 29.35
CA GLY A 369 -14.78 2.18 28.52
C GLY A 369 -14.07 2.11 27.16
N PHE A 370 -13.41 0.98 26.84
CA PHE A 370 -12.76 0.78 25.56
C PHE A 370 -13.77 0.69 24.39
N GLU A 371 -15.04 0.40 24.68
CA GLU A 371 -16.14 0.32 23.71
C GLU A 371 -16.23 1.59 22.84
N ALA A 372 -15.96 2.76 23.42
CA ALA A 372 -15.92 4.02 22.68
C ALA A 372 -14.82 4.07 21.62
N ALA A 373 -13.62 3.56 21.94
CA ALA A 373 -12.52 3.46 20.98
C ALA A 373 -12.76 2.36 19.95
N ALA A 374 -13.30 1.20 20.36
CA ALA A 374 -13.66 0.12 19.45
C ALA A 374 -14.73 0.54 18.43
N THR A 375 -15.68 1.39 18.85
CA THR A 375 -16.69 1.97 17.96
C THR A 375 -16.04 2.77 16.82
N ALA A 376 -14.95 3.48 17.08
CA ALA A 376 -14.20 4.19 16.03
C ALA A 376 -13.50 3.23 15.03
N ALA A 377 -13.26 1.98 15.42
CA ALA A 377 -12.70 0.93 14.56
C ALA A 377 -13.75 0.08 13.85
N ALA A 378 -15.04 0.20 14.17
CA ALA A 378 -16.08 -0.72 13.70
C ALA A 378 -16.20 -0.81 12.17
N SER A 379 -15.90 0.28 11.44
CA SER A 379 -15.90 0.30 9.98
C SER A 379 -14.56 -0.06 9.34
N LEU A 380 -13.53 -0.35 10.15
CA LEU A 380 -12.20 -0.69 9.65
C LEU A 380 -12.17 -2.15 9.23
N ARG A 381 -11.43 -2.43 8.15
CA ARG A 381 -11.10 -3.81 7.78
C ARG A 381 -10.09 -4.41 8.75
N PRO A 382 -10.04 -5.75 8.89
CA PRO A 382 -9.08 -6.43 9.76
C PRO A 382 -7.63 -5.96 9.58
N GLU A 383 -7.20 -5.70 8.34
CA GLU A 383 -5.81 -5.30 8.06
C GLU A 383 -5.50 -3.84 8.47
N GLN A 384 -6.52 -3.05 8.82
CA GLN A 384 -6.37 -1.67 9.28
C GLN A 384 -6.36 -1.56 10.81
N ILE A 385 -6.78 -2.61 11.51
CA ILE A 385 -6.90 -2.61 12.98
C ILE A 385 -5.54 -2.44 13.64
N THR A 386 -4.48 -3.10 13.17
CA THR A 386 -3.13 -2.94 13.74
C THR A 386 -2.65 -1.48 13.66
N GLY A 387 -2.87 -0.81 12.52
CA GLY A 387 -2.53 0.61 12.37
C GLY A 387 -3.42 1.53 13.21
N PHE A 388 -4.66 1.12 13.52
CA PHE A 388 -5.52 1.83 14.47
C PHE A 388 -5.00 1.68 15.91
N ILE A 389 -4.59 0.48 16.32
CA ILE A 389 -3.98 0.24 17.64
C ILE A 389 -2.71 1.08 17.80
N GLU A 390 -1.82 1.10 16.79
CA GLU A 390 -0.65 1.98 16.83
C GLU A 390 -1.06 3.43 17.06
N ALA A 391 -2.10 3.92 16.36
CA ALA A 391 -2.60 5.29 16.53
C ALA A 391 -3.08 5.61 17.96
N LEU A 392 -3.66 4.63 18.66
CA LEU A 392 -4.08 4.78 20.05
C LEU A 392 -2.90 4.86 21.02
N LEU A 393 -1.75 4.30 20.64
CA LEU A 393 -0.55 4.19 21.46
C LEU A 393 0.46 5.32 21.23
N ILE A 394 0.38 6.04 20.11
CA ILE A 394 1.27 7.20 19.84
C ILE A 394 1.16 8.21 20.99
N ASP A 395 2.31 8.59 21.54
CA ASP A 395 2.45 9.74 22.43
C ASP A 395 2.49 11.03 21.58
N TRP A 396 1.31 11.62 21.37
CA TRP A 396 1.11 12.81 20.52
C TRP A 396 1.77 14.09 21.09
N ASN A 397 2.31 14.04 22.31
CA ASN A 397 3.07 15.12 22.93
C ASN A 397 4.58 14.85 22.95
N HIS A 398 5.05 13.73 22.39
CA HIS A 398 6.46 13.47 22.24
C HIS A 398 7.09 14.50 21.27
N ARG A 399 8.17 15.15 21.71
CA ARG A 399 9.03 15.95 20.84
C ARG A 399 10.26 15.09 20.52
N THR A 400 10.47 14.84 19.24
CA THR A 400 11.71 14.26 18.72
C THR A 400 12.86 15.23 19.05
N ALA A 401 14.01 14.70 19.44
CA ALA A 401 15.18 15.50 19.83
C ALA A 401 15.91 16.15 18.63
N HIS A 402 15.27 16.25 17.47
CA HIS A 402 15.85 16.87 16.29
C HIS A 402 15.59 18.39 16.32
N ASP A 403 16.55 19.12 15.77
CA ASP A 403 16.75 20.55 15.94
C ASP A 403 15.45 21.35 15.68
N PRO A 404 14.99 22.21 16.60
CA PRO A 404 13.79 23.03 16.40
C PRO A 404 13.88 23.98 15.18
N ASP A 405 15.06 24.12 14.56
CA ASP A 405 15.30 24.94 13.37
C ASP A 405 15.24 24.15 12.03
N GLU A 406 15.12 22.82 12.04
CA GLU A 406 14.80 22.06 10.83
C GLU A 406 13.28 22.13 10.57
N PHE A 407 12.88 23.04 9.69
CA PHE A 407 11.53 23.27 9.19
C PHE A 407 10.81 22.04 8.58
N ASP A 408 11.40 20.83 8.64
CA ASP A 408 10.99 19.64 7.89
C ASP A 408 10.57 18.43 8.75
N ASP A 409 10.57 18.51 10.09
CA ASP A 409 9.92 17.47 10.90
C ASP A 409 8.39 17.72 10.91
N PRO A 410 7.55 16.80 10.38
CA PRO A 410 6.12 16.99 10.32
C PRO A 410 5.65 17.21 11.73
N ASP A 411 4.84 18.23 11.95
CA ASP A 411 4.21 18.45 13.23
C ASP A 411 3.26 17.26 13.51
N VAL A 412 3.81 16.20 14.13
CA VAL A 412 3.11 14.95 14.50
C VAL A 412 2.14 15.20 15.67
N GLY A 413 1.74 16.43 15.94
CA GLY A 413 0.80 16.76 16.99
C GLY A 413 -0.64 16.43 16.58
N LEU A 414 -1.39 15.81 17.50
CA LEU A 414 -2.83 15.63 17.32
C LEU A 414 -3.51 17.00 17.44
N ARG A 415 -4.08 17.51 16.34
CA ARG A 415 -4.71 18.84 16.29
C ARG A 415 -6.23 18.75 16.24
N LEU A 416 -6.89 19.49 17.12
CA LEU A 416 -8.35 19.57 17.25
C LEU A 416 -8.86 20.90 16.72
N PRO A 417 -10.01 20.98 16.03
CA PRO A 417 -10.71 22.24 15.83
C PRO A 417 -11.06 22.89 17.18
N VAL A 418 -10.78 24.18 17.34
CA VAL A 418 -10.96 24.89 18.62
C VAL A 418 -12.38 24.77 19.19
N ALA A 419 -13.40 24.99 18.35
CA ALA A 419 -14.80 24.85 18.76
C ALA A 419 -15.11 23.44 19.33
N LYS A 420 -14.44 22.41 18.80
CA LYS A 420 -14.61 21.03 19.26
C LYS A 420 -13.89 20.80 20.59
N ALA A 421 -12.67 21.32 20.73
CA ALA A 421 -11.94 21.30 22.00
C ALA A 421 -12.73 22.03 23.11
N ARG A 422 -13.38 23.16 22.80
CA ARG A 422 -14.28 23.85 23.73
C ARG A 422 -15.49 23.00 24.12
N ARG A 423 -16.16 22.40 23.14
CA ARG A 423 -17.31 21.49 23.39
C ARG A 423 -16.92 20.30 24.27
N PHE A 424 -15.70 19.81 24.16
CA PHE A 424 -15.16 18.73 24.99
C PHE A 424 -14.68 19.19 26.38
N GLY A 425 -14.79 20.48 26.71
CA GLY A 425 -14.33 21.04 27.98
C GLY A 425 -12.80 21.07 28.11
N LEU A 426 -12.06 20.96 27.00
CA LEU A 426 -10.59 20.96 26.97
C LEU A 426 -10.00 22.37 26.90
N LEU A 427 -10.83 23.34 26.51
CA LEU A 427 -10.48 24.75 26.40
C LEU A 427 -11.46 25.63 27.19
N THR A 428 -10.95 26.75 27.67
CA THR A 428 -11.77 27.87 28.15
C THR A 428 -12.26 28.73 26.98
N SER A 429 -13.31 29.54 27.21
CA SER A 429 -13.80 30.48 26.20
C SER A 429 -12.75 31.53 25.83
N GLN A 430 -11.89 31.94 26.77
CA GLN A 430 -10.83 32.91 26.52
C GLN A 430 -9.75 32.35 25.58
N GLU A 431 -9.34 31.10 25.79
CA GLU A 431 -8.37 30.42 24.92
C GLU A 431 -8.94 30.20 23.52
N GLU A 432 -10.22 29.86 23.41
CA GLU A 432 -10.90 29.75 22.11
C GLU A 432 -10.82 31.06 21.32
N HIS A 433 -11.20 32.18 21.93
CA HIS A 433 -11.15 33.50 21.28
C HIS A 433 -9.72 33.83 20.85
N ARG A 434 -8.73 33.59 21.72
CA ARG A 434 -7.32 33.83 21.40
C ARG A 434 -6.88 33.03 20.17
N LEU A 435 -7.15 31.72 20.13
CA LEU A 435 -6.75 30.86 19.02
C LEU A 435 -7.49 31.21 17.71
N MET A 436 -8.76 31.59 17.79
CA MET A 436 -9.52 32.07 16.64
C MET A 436 -8.95 33.37 16.08
N SER A 437 -8.60 34.33 16.95
CA SER A 437 -7.94 35.58 16.54
C SER A 437 -6.59 35.33 15.88
N CYS A 438 -5.73 34.48 16.46
CA CYS A 438 -4.44 34.13 15.86
C CYS A 438 -4.60 33.46 14.47
N ALA A 439 -5.60 32.59 14.30
CA ALA A 439 -5.87 31.96 13.01
C ALA A 439 -6.37 32.97 11.97
N ARG A 440 -7.18 33.94 12.38
CA ARG A 440 -7.62 35.06 11.53
C ARG A 440 -6.43 35.92 11.10
N GLU A 441 -5.59 36.33 12.03
CA GLU A 441 -4.37 37.11 11.73
C GLU A 441 -3.42 36.36 10.78
N SER A 442 -3.20 35.05 11.00
CA SER A 442 -2.40 34.21 10.09
C SER A 442 -3.01 34.10 8.69
N THR A 443 -4.35 34.02 8.59
CA THR A 443 -5.05 33.99 7.31
C THR A 443 -4.87 35.32 6.58
N LEU A 444 -5.02 36.46 7.27
CA LEU A 444 -4.84 37.78 6.68
C LEU A 444 -3.41 37.98 6.17
N ARG A 445 -2.39 37.61 6.96
CA ARG A 445 -0.99 37.62 6.51
C ARG A 445 -0.75 36.75 5.28
N SER A 446 -1.39 35.58 5.24
CA SER A 446 -1.29 34.66 4.09
C SER A 446 -1.97 35.21 2.84
N MET A 447 -3.06 35.98 2.99
CA MET A 447 -3.71 36.68 1.89
C MET A 447 -2.82 37.80 1.34
N ASP A 448 -2.17 38.57 2.22
CA ASP A 448 -1.23 39.63 1.83
C ASP A 448 -0.05 39.05 1.04
N ALA A 449 0.60 38.00 1.57
CA ALA A 449 1.69 37.32 0.89
C ALA A 449 1.25 36.69 -0.46
N TYR A 450 0.00 36.22 -0.57
CA TYR A 450 -0.52 35.69 -1.82
C TYR A 450 -0.74 36.79 -2.86
N ILE A 451 -1.25 37.96 -2.45
CA ILE A 451 -1.41 39.12 -3.34
C ILE A 451 -0.04 39.57 -3.85
N GLU A 452 0.95 39.71 -2.97
CA GLU A 452 2.32 40.07 -3.34
C GLU A 452 2.91 39.10 -4.37
N TRP A 453 2.76 37.79 -4.12
CA TRP A 453 3.17 36.75 -5.06
C TRP A 453 2.45 36.87 -6.41
N ALA A 454 1.13 37.14 -6.41
CA ALA A 454 0.35 37.27 -7.63
C ALA A 454 0.76 38.51 -8.45
N VAL A 455 1.02 39.64 -7.78
CA VAL A 455 1.51 40.87 -8.41
C VAL A 455 2.90 40.63 -9.03
N PHE A 456 3.82 40.07 -8.26
CA PHE A 456 5.17 39.77 -8.73
C PHE A 456 5.17 38.74 -9.88
N GLY A 457 4.27 37.76 -9.83
CA GLY A 457 4.08 36.75 -10.86
C GLY A 457 3.37 37.23 -12.13
N GLY A 458 3.08 38.54 -12.25
CA GLY A 458 2.43 39.11 -13.43
C GLY A 458 0.98 38.67 -13.62
N ALA A 459 0.26 38.40 -12.52
CA ALA A 459 -1.16 38.11 -12.59
C ALA A 459 -1.94 39.32 -13.15
N ASP A 460 -3.00 39.02 -13.90
CA ASP A 460 -3.88 40.02 -14.48
C ASP A 460 -4.48 40.94 -13.41
N SER A 461 -4.52 42.25 -13.70
CA SER A 461 -4.89 43.30 -12.74
C SER A 461 -6.31 43.12 -12.20
N GLY A 462 -7.24 42.60 -13.00
CA GLY A 462 -8.61 42.31 -12.57
C GLY A 462 -8.70 41.13 -11.58
N TRP A 463 -7.74 40.22 -11.56
CA TRP A 463 -7.64 39.21 -10.50
C TRP A 463 -7.04 39.76 -9.22
N VAL A 464 -5.96 40.53 -9.33
CA VAL A 464 -5.32 41.18 -8.19
C VAL A 464 -6.30 42.08 -7.46
N GLU A 465 -7.10 42.88 -8.18
CA GLU A 465 -8.06 43.80 -7.56
C GLU A 465 -9.18 43.05 -6.82
N ARG A 466 -9.68 41.94 -7.38
CA ARG A 466 -10.65 41.08 -6.68
C ARG A 466 -10.07 40.41 -5.43
N MET A 467 -8.77 40.08 -5.45
CA MET A 467 -8.07 39.55 -4.27
C MET A 467 -7.91 40.64 -3.20
N LYS A 468 -7.50 41.86 -3.59
CA LYS A 468 -7.40 43.02 -2.69
C LYS A 468 -8.75 43.38 -2.06
N GLN A 469 -9.81 43.41 -2.86
CA GLN A 469 -11.16 43.68 -2.37
C GLN A 469 -11.58 42.65 -1.32
N ALA A 470 -11.46 41.35 -1.61
CA ALA A 470 -11.79 40.30 -0.64
C ALA A 470 -10.91 40.37 0.64
N ARG A 471 -9.68 40.86 0.52
CA ARG A 471 -8.77 41.11 1.65
C ARG A 471 -9.17 42.32 2.49
N CYS A 472 -9.63 43.41 1.85
CA CYS A 472 -10.16 44.59 2.53
C CYS A 472 -11.47 44.28 3.27
N ASP A 473 -12.35 43.49 2.66
CA ASP A 473 -13.62 43.05 3.26
C ASP A 473 -13.43 42.02 4.38
N GLY A 474 -12.22 41.45 4.50
CA GLY A 474 -11.91 40.39 5.48
C GLY A 474 -12.59 39.05 5.19
N ASP A 475 -13.13 38.84 3.98
CA ASP A 475 -13.79 37.60 3.57
C ASP A 475 -12.78 36.60 2.98
N ALA A 476 -12.20 35.78 3.86
CA ALA A 476 -11.28 34.72 3.49
C ALA A 476 -11.91 33.66 2.55
N THR A 477 -13.23 33.47 2.58
CA THR A 477 -13.94 32.51 1.74
C THR A 477 -14.13 33.05 0.32
N ALA A 478 -14.47 34.33 0.18
CA ALA A 478 -14.43 35.02 -1.11
C ALA A 478 -13.02 34.99 -1.70
N PHE A 479 -11.99 35.31 -0.91
CA PHE A 479 -10.60 35.26 -1.36
C PHE A 479 -10.17 33.88 -1.84
N MET A 480 -10.50 32.81 -1.09
CA MET A 480 -10.24 31.44 -1.52
C MET A 480 -10.98 31.08 -2.83
N ARG A 481 -12.21 31.57 -3.04
CA ARG A 481 -12.93 31.36 -4.31
C ARG A 481 -12.23 32.06 -5.48
N VAL A 482 -11.78 33.30 -5.29
CA VAL A 482 -11.07 34.09 -6.30
C VAL A 482 -9.74 33.40 -6.67
N THR A 483 -8.94 32.99 -5.68
CA THR A 483 -7.66 32.29 -5.92
C THR A 483 -7.86 30.91 -6.56
N ARG A 484 -8.93 30.17 -6.21
CA ARG A 484 -9.29 28.91 -6.89
C ARG A 484 -9.69 29.10 -8.36
N ALA A 485 -10.41 30.17 -8.68
CA ALA A 485 -10.77 30.47 -10.06
C ALA A 485 -9.54 30.88 -10.88
N HIS A 486 -8.60 31.61 -10.27
CA HIS A 486 -7.31 31.95 -10.87
C HIS A 486 -6.43 30.72 -11.13
N THR A 487 -6.28 29.82 -10.14
CA THR A 487 -5.48 28.58 -10.24
C THR A 487 -5.99 27.59 -11.29
N LYS A 488 -7.31 27.48 -11.49
CA LYS A 488 -7.91 26.60 -12.53
C LYS A 488 -7.45 26.92 -13.95
N LYS A 489 -6.93 28.13 -14.20
CA LYS A 489 -6.32 28.51 -15.48
C LYS A 489 -4.84 28.10 -15.62
N GLY A 490 -4.33 27.26 -14.70
CA GLY A 490 -3.02 26.61 -14.81
C GLY A 490 -1.83 27.43 -14.32
N LYS A 491 -2.04 28.61 -13.68
CA LYS A 491 -0.97 29.56 -13.33
C LYS A 491 -0.93 30.01 -11.85
N GLY A 492 -1.59 29.30 -10.94
CA GLY A 492 -1.74 29.76 -9.55
C GLY A 492 -1.10 28.86 -8.49
N LYS A 493 -0.68 29.46 -7.37
CA LYS A 493 -0.39 28.76 -6.11
C LYS A 493 -1.71 28.40 -5.40
N PRO A 494 -1.86 27.25 -4.75
CA PRO A 494 -3.04 26.99 -3.92
C PRO A 494 -3.04 27.90 -2.69
N PHE A 495 -4.21 28.48 -2.37
CA PHE A 495 -4.44 29.21 -1.12
C PHE A 495 -5.32 28.38 -0.18
N SER A 496 -5.00 28.39 1.11
CA SER A 496 -5.77 27.74 2.17
C SER A 496 -5.98 28.68 3.33
N ILE A 497 -7.19 28.68 3.89
CA ILE A 497 -7.54 29.42 5.11
C ILE A 497 -6.92 28.72 6.31
N THR A 498 -6.21 29.48 7.17
CA THR A 498 -5.66 28.95 8.42
C THR A 498 -6.80 28.63 9.38
N ARG A 499 -6.93 27.36 9.76
CA ARG A 499 -7.97 26.93 10.71
C ARG A 499 -7.46 27.11 12.14
N ALA A 500 -8.33 27.64 13.00
CA ALA A 500 -8.10 27.66 14.44
C ALA A 500 -8.06 26.22 14.96
N THR A 501 -6.86 25.79 15.36
CA THR A 501 -6.62 24.45 15.89
C THR A 501 -5.97 24.54 17.26
N TRP A 502 -6.29 23.57 18.11
CA TRP A 502 -5.69 23.37 19.40
C TRP A 502 -4.89 22.07 19.38
N ARG A 503 -3.64 22.14 19.81
CA ARG A 503 -2.77 20.97 19.89
C ARG A 503 -3.11 20.20 21.16
N TRP A 504 -3.41 18.92 20.98
CA TRP A 504 -3.62 17.98 22.08
C TRP A 504 -2.37 17.94 22.98
N PRO A 505 -2.50 18.27 24.28
CA PRO A 505 -1.39 18.25 25.22
C PRO A 505 -1.24 16.91 25.92
N GLY A 506 -2.24 16.02 25.80
CA GLY A 506 -2.23 14.72 26.43
C GLY A 506 -1.25 13.76 25.77
N ARG A 507 -1.02 12.62 26.43
CA ARG A 507 -0.15 11.55 25.94
C ARG A 507 -0.91 10.74 24.86
N SER A 508 -0.84 9.41 24.91
CA SER A 508 -1.59 8.54 24.01
C SER A 508 -3.08 8.47 24.34
N VAL A 509 -3.91 8.11 23.36
CA VAL A 509 -5.36 7.90 23.58
C VAL A 509 -5.59 6.77 24.59
N ALA A 510 -4.73 5.74 24.56
CA ALA A 510 -4.74 4.67 25.54
C ALA A 510 -4.46 5.15 26.98
N ALA A 511 -3.58 6.14 27.16
CA ALA A 511 -3.33 6.73 28.48
C ALA A 511 -4.54 7.52 29.00
N GLU A 512 -5.25 8.25 28.13
CA GLU A 512 -6.49 8.93 28.52
C GLU A 512 -7.58 7.95 28.91
N LEU A 513 -7.74 6.87 28.15
CA LEU A 513 -8.64 5.76 28.46
C LEU A 513 -8.32 5.15 29.82
N ALA A 514 -7.05 4.81 30.06
CA ALA A 514 -6.60 4.23 31.32
C ALA A 514 -6.81 5.16 32.52
N SER A 515 -6.85 6.48 32.31
CA SER A 515 -7.13 7.43 33.39
C SER A 515 -8.59 7.40 33.86
N GLY A 516 -9.52 6.93 33.03
CA GLY A 516 -10.96 6.91 33.32
C GLY A 516 -11.63 8.29 33.43
N ARG A 517 -10.93 9.38 33.10
CA ARG A 517 -11.39 10.76 33.35
C ARG A 517 -12.21 11.38 32.21
N ARG A 518 -12.26 10.75 31.04
CA ARG A 518 -12.85 11.32 29.82
C ARG A 518 -14.18 10.68 29.48
N LEU A 519 -15.07 11.50 28.90
CA LEU A 519 -16.36 11.04 28.39
C LEU A 519 -16.17 10.13 27.15
N PRO A 520 -17.05 9.15 26.93
CA PRO A 520 -17.00 8.24 25.77
C PRO A 520 -16.89 8.96 24.42
N ASP A 521 -17.66 10.02 24.21
CA ASP A 521 -17.65 10.80 22.95
C ASP A 521 -16.28 11.42 22.65
N VAL A 522 -15.55 11.84 23.69
CA VAL A 522 -14.21 12.43 23.56
C VAL A 522 -13.22 11.35 23.14
N VAL A 523 -13.29 10.17 23.79
CA VAL A 523 -12.43 9.02 23.49
C VAL A 523 -12.64 8.54 22.06
N GLN A 524 -13.90 8.34 21.65
CA GLN A 524 -14.23 7.90 20.29
C GLN A 524 -13.70 8.89 19.25
N TRP A 525 -13.85 10.20 19.52
CA TRP A 525 -13.34 11.22 18.62
C TRP A 525 -11.81 11.23 18.55
N LEU A 526 -11.13 11.16 19.70
CA LEU A 526 -9.67 11.11 19.77
C LEU A 526 -9.12 9.89 19.03
N ALA A 527 -9.75 8.73 19.18
CA ALA A 527 -9.38 7.51 18.48
C ALA A 527 -9.55 7.62 16.96
N THR A 528 -10.65 8.24 16.50
CA THR A 528 -10.89 8.47 15.07
C THR A 528 -9.85 9.43 14.49
N GLU A 529 -9.61 10.55 15.17
CA GLU A 529 -8.70 11.58 14.70
C GLU A 529 -7.24 11.13 14.78
N SER A 530 -6.84 10.38 15.82
CA SER A 530 -5.49 9.84 15.92
C SER A 530 -5.17 8.90 14.76
N HIS A 531 -6.11 8.02 14.38
CA HIS A 531 -5.93 7.15 13.23
C HIS A 531 -5.81 7.93 11.91
N ARG A 532 -6.63 8.98 11.74
CA ARG A 532 -6.58 9.86 10.57
C ARG A 532 -5.25 10.61 10.48
N GLN A 533 -4.78 11.18 11.58
CA GLN A 533 -3.52 11.93 11.64
C GLN A 533 -2.32 11.03 11.46
N ARG A 534 -2.35 9.81 12.01
CA ARG A 534 -1.35 8.78 11.71
C ARG A 534 -1.26 8.52 10.21
N GLY A 535 -2.40 8.36 9.52
CA GLY A 535 -2.42 8.16 8.07
C GLY A 535 -1.73 9.31 7.32
N LEU A 536 -2.05 10.55 7.67
CA LEU A 536 -1.43 11.74 7.08
C LEU A 536 0.07 11.84 7.36
N ALA A 537 0.50 11.58 8.61
CA ALA A 537 1.91 11.62 8.98
C ALA A 537 2.73 10.57 8.21
N LEU A 538 2.16 9.39 7.96
CA LEU A 538 2.79 8.36 7.14
C LEU A 538 2.87 8.75 5.66
N GLU A 539 1.82 9.38 5.11
CA GLU A 539 1.86 9.91 3.74
C GLU A 539 2.95 10.99 3.58
N GLN A 540 3.06 11.89 4.56
CA GLN A 540 4.11 12.92 4.59
C GLN A 540 5.50 12.32 4.76
N ALA A 541 5.68 11.33 5.63
CA ALA A 541 6.94 10.62 5.78
C ALA A 541 7.37 9.96 4.46
N MET A 542 6.47 9.26 3.79
CA MET A 542 6.73 8.66 2.48
C MET A 542 7.08 9.71 1.41
N GLU A 543 6.41 10.87 1.41
CA GLU A 543 6.72 11.98 0.51
C GLU A 543 8.10 12.59 0.80
N ARG A 544 8.49 12.76 2.08
CA ARG A 544 9.84 13.19 2.46
C ARG A 544 10.89 12.18 1.99
N THR A 545 10.67 10.88 2.19
CA THR A 545 11.58 9.85 1.67
C THR A 545 11.66 9.90 0.14
N TRP A 546 10.56 10.15 -0.55
CA TRP A 546 10.55 10.35 -1.99
C TRP A 546 11.45 11.53 -2.39
N ARG A 547 11.34 12.69 -1.74
CA ARG A 547 12.17 13.87 -2.03
C ARG A 547 13.64 13.63 -1.70
N ASN A 548 13.94 13.14 -0.49
CA ASN A 548 15.29 12.89 -0.03
C ASN A 548 16.03 11.88 -0.92
N THR A 549 15.32 10.86 -1.44
CA THR A 549 15.93 9.91 -2.38
C THR A 549 16.18 10.52 -3.75
N VAL A 550 15.27 11.36 -4.25
CA VAL A 550 15.52 12.14 -5.49
C VAL A 550 16.71 13.07 -5.31
N ASP A 551 16.84 13.77 -4.18
CA ASP A 551 17.95 14.68 -3.93
C ASP A 551 19.30 13.94 -3.80
N ARG A 552 19.29 12.78 -3.13
CA ARG A 552 20.50 11.95 -2.92
C ARG A 552 20.95 11.21 -4.17
N PHE A 553 20.01 10.66 -4.95
CA PHE A 553 20.34 9.70 -6.01
C PHE A 553 19.92 10.13 -7.41
N GLY A 554 19.07 11.15 -7.51
CA GLY A 554 18.43 11.51 -8.75
C GLY A 554 19.38 12.08 -9.79
N PHE A 555 18.96 12.03 -11.05
CA PHE A 555 19.74 12.61 -12.14
C PHE A 555 19.77 14.14 -11.99
N ARG A 556 20.93 14.71 -11.66
CA ARG A 556 21.15 16.15 -11.80
C ARG A 556 21.20 16.46 -13.28
N LEU A 557 20.13 17.05 -13.82
CA LEU A 557 20.05 17.53 -15.21
C LEU A 557 20.93 18.77 -15.49
N TRP A 558 21.80 19.16 -14.55
CA TRP A 558 22.63 20.36 -14.61
C TRP A 558 24.09 20.03 -14.89
N GLU A 559 24.36 19.26 -15.95
CA GLU A 559 25.70 19.09 -16.54
C GLU A 559 25.52 18.44 -17.92
N VAL A 560 25.03 19.24 -18.88
CA VAL A 560 25.22 19.02 -20.32
C VAL A 560 25.63 20.34 -20.93
#